data_AF-A0A916VKP5-F1
#
_entry.id   AF-A0A916VKP5-F1
#
_cell.length_a   1.000
_cell.length_b   1.000
_cell.length_c   1.000
_cell.angle_alpha   90.00
_cell.angle_beta   90.00
_cell.angle_gamma   90.00
#
_symmetry.space_group_name_H-M   'P 1'
#
loop_
_entity.id
_entity.type
_entity.pdbx_description
1 polymer ?
#
loop_
_entity_poly.entity_id
_entity_poly.type
_entity_poly.pdbx_seq_one_letter_code
_entity_poly.pdbx_strand_id
1 'polypeptide(L)'
;MLRYKAQLRGIKVIITEESYTSQSSCLDGDDLPKYGEQKPKFSGKRITRGLYKTRENKLLNADVNGSLNIIKKVIPDVFDQGIKGLPFNPVVLDPLAFD
;
A
#
# COMPACT_ATOMS: atom_id res chain seq x y z
N MET A 1 -4.07 -22.32 -1.16
CA MET A 1 -4.34 -22.23 -2.61
C MET A 1 -3.40 -21.27 -3.34
N LEU A 2 -3.31 -19.99 -2.94
CA LEU A 2 -2.49 -18.98 -3.64
C LEU A 2 -0.99 -19.32 -3.70
N ARG A 3 -0.37 -19.64 -2.55
CA ARG A 3 1.05 -20.05 -2.48
C ARG A 3 1.39 -21.18 -3.45
N TYR A 4 0.58 -22.24 -3.43
CA TYR A 4 0.76 -23.41 -4.30
C TYR A 4 0.67 -23.04 -5.79
N LYS A 5 -0.40 -22.33 -6.20
CA LYS A 5 -0.58 -21.92 -7.60
C LYS A 5 0.52 -20.99 -8.10
N ALA A 6 0.99 -20.08 -7.25
CA ALA A 6 2.10 -19.18 -7.56
C ALA A 6 3.42 -19.95 -7.72
N GLN A 7 3.69 -20.90 -6.81
CA GLN A 7 4.87 -21.76 -6.87
C GLN A 7 4.93 -22.60 -8.16
N LEU A 8 3.78 -23.14 -8.61
CA LEU A 8 3.70 -23.86 -9.89
C LEU A 8 4.11 -23.00 -11.11
N ARG A 9 4.04 -21.67 -10.97
CA ARG A 9 4.42 -20.70 -12.01
C ARG A 9 5.77 -20.04 -11.73
N GLY A 10 6.54 -20.52 -10.75
CA GLY A 10 7.83 -19.94 -10.36
C GLY A 10 7.72 -18.60 -9.62
N ILE A 11 6.52 -18.21 -9.15
CA ILE A 11 6.28 -16.95 -8.44
C ILE A 11 6.50 -17.18 -6.93
N LYS A 12 7.45 -16.45 -6.36
CA LYS A 12 7.72 -16.47 -4.91
C LYS A 12 6.64 -15.69 -4.16
N VAL A 13 6.00 -16.34 -3.19
CA VAL A 13 4.99 -15.70 -2.31
C VAL A 13 5.59 -15.48 -0.93
N ILE A 14 5.69 -14.22 -0.53
CA ILE A 14 6.12 -13.79 0.79
C ILE A 14 4.86 -13.51 1.63
N ILE A 15 4.79 -14.05 2.85
CA ILE A 15 3.74 -13.68 3.81
C ILE A 15 4.34 -12.73 4.82
N THR A 16 3.60 -11.65 5.08
CA THR A 16 3.89 -10.67 6.13
C THR A 16 2.60 -10.40 6.89
N GLU A 17 2.73 -9.78 8.06
CA GLU A 17 1.61 -9.32 8.88
C GLU A 17 1.06 -7.95 8.40
N GLU A 18 -0.18 -7.66 8.73
CA GLU A 18 -0.93 -6.51 8.19
C GLU A 18 -1.12 -5.35 9.20
N SER A 19 -0.42 -5.37 10.34
CA SER A 19 -0.60 -4.37 11.41
C SER A 19 -0.40 -2.97 10.85
N TYR A 20 -1.35 -2.10 11.19
CA TYR A 20 -1.35 -0.68 10.85
C TYR A 20 -1.38 -0.31 9.36
N THR A 21 -1.47 -1.29 8.45
CA THR A 21 -1.47 -1.06 6.99
C THR A 21 -2.68 -0.30 6.48
N SER A 22 -3.83 -0.39 7.18
CA SER A 22 -5.07 0.33 6.85
C SER A 22 -5.16 1.73 7.46
N GLN A 23 -4.22 2.09 8.34
CA GLN A 23 -4.23 3.35 9.10
C GLN A 23 -3.12 4.30 8.66
N SER A 24 -1.93 3.75 8.41
CA SER A 24 -0.78 4.49 7.86
C SER A 24 -1.01 4.96 6.43
N SER A 25 -0.42 6.09 6.09
CA SER A 25 -0.46 6.65 4.74
C SER A 25 0.75 6.19 3.95
N CYS A 26 0.52 5.47 2.85
CA CYS A 26 1.61 5.00 2.00
C CYS A 26 2.31 6.18 1.29
N LEU A 27 1.54 7.19 0.87
CA LEU A 27 2.04 8.34 0.11
C LEU A 27 2.80 9.35 0.98
N ASP A 28 2.45 9.43 2.27
CA ASP A 28 3.15 10.31 3.22
C ASP A 28 4.39 9.64 3.83
N GLY A 29 4.64 8.37 3.49
CA GLY A 29 5.81 7.64 3.95
C GLY A 29 5.77 7.24 5.42
N ASP A 30 4.57 7.08 6.01
CA ASP A 30 4.42 6.71 7.42
C ASP A 30 5.22 5.44 7.80
N ASP A 31 5.76 5.44 9.02
CA ASP A 31 6.43 4.27 9.59
C ASP A 31 5.43 3.15 9.86
N LEU A 32 5.86 1.92 9.59
CA LEU A 32 5.04 0.71 9.65
C LEU A 32 5.60 -0.25 10.71
N PRO A 33 5.32 -0.02 12.00
CA PRO A 33 5.81 -0.91 13.05
C PRO A 33 5.20 -2.31 12.95
N LYS A 34 5.87 -3.27 13.58
CA LYS A 34 5.38 -4.63 13.73
C LYS A 34 4.30 -4.71 14.80
N TYR A 35 3.54 -5.78 14.78
CA TYR A 35 2.58 -6.07 15.85
C TYR A 35 3.26 -6.07 17.23
N GLY A 36 2.75 -5.28 18.17
CA GLY A 36 3.27 -5.17 19.54
C GLY A 36 4.28 -4.04 19.77
N GLU A 37 4.77 -3.39 18.71
CA GLU A 37 5.59 -2.18 18.82
C GLU A 37 4.73 -0.93 19.08
N GLN A 38 5.37 0.16 19.50
CA GLN A 38 4.67 1.41 19.77
C GLN A 38 4.06 1.97 18.48
N LYS A 39 2.74 2.15 18.49
CA LYS A 39 1.99 2.71 17.36
C LYS A 39 2.28 4.21 17.23
N PRO A 40 2.86 4.69 16.11
CA PRO A 40 3.04 6.11 15.88
C PRO A 40 1.71 6.79 15.53
N LYS A 41 1.73 8.12 15.52
CA LYS A 41 0.63 8.90 14.96
C LYS A 41 0.76 8.91 13.44
N PHE A 42 -0.17 8.27 12.75
CA PHE A 42 -0.24 8.27 11.30
C PHE A 42 -0.68 9.63 10.76
N SER A 43 -0.16 9.98 9.59
CA SER A 43 -0.35 11.28 8.95
C SER A 43 -1.68 11.38 8.20
N GLY A 44 -2.17 10.25 7.68
CA GLY A 44 -3.47 10.13 7.01
C GLY A 44 -4.53 9.41 7.86
N LYS A 45 -5.71 9.24 7.27
CA LYS A 45 -6.82 8.50 7.87
C LYS A 45 -7.74 7.86 6.84
N ARG A 46 -8.23 6.67 7.16
CA ARG A 46 -9.36 6.06 6.44
C ARG A 46 -10.65 6.83 6.76
N ILE A 47 -11.37 7.25 5.74
CA ILE A 47 -12.63 7.99 5.89
C ILE A 47 -13.79 7.01 5.96
N THR A 48 -13.87 6.12 4.97
CA THR A 48 -14.90 5.08 4.85
C THR A 48 -14.31 3.83 4.17
N ARG A 49 -15.12 2.79 3.99
CA ARG A 49 -14.74 1.64 3.15
C ARG A 49 -14.43 2.14 1.74
N GLY A 50 -13.28 1.73 1.20
CA GLY A 50 -12.83 2.14 -0.13
C GLY A 50 -12.18 3.51 -0.23
N LEU A 51 -12.22 4.37 0.81
CA LEU A 51 -11.70 5.73 0.75
C LEU A 51 -10.70 6.04 1.87
N TYR A 52 -9.49 6.45 1.48
CA TYR A 52 -8.42 6.91 2.36
C TYR A 52 -8.03 8.34 2.02
N LYS A 53 -7.67 9.13 3.05
CA LYS A 53 -7.25 10.52 2.93
C LYS A 53 -5.86 10.72 3.52
N THR A 54 -4.94 11.22 2.70
CA THR A 54 -3.55 11.56 3.09
C THR A 54 -3.48 12.87 3.90
N ARG A 55 -2.29 13.19 4.43
CA ARG A 55 -2.01 14.47 5.09
C ARG A 55 -2.31 15.67 4.20
N GLU A 56 -1.96 15.58 2.91
CA GLU A 56 -2.20 16.62 1.90
C GLU A 56 -3.65 16.67 1.39
N ASN A 57 -4.58 15.99 2.07
CA ASN A 57 -5.98 15.85 1.68
C ASN A 57 -6.22 15.12 0.35
N LYS A 58 -5.20 14.50 -0.26
CA LYS A 58 -5.38 13.63 -1.44
C LYS A 58 -6.17 12.40 -1.06
N LEU A 59 -7.11 12.02 -1.93
CA LEU A 59 -7.95 10.84 -1.77
C LEU A 59 -7.38 9.69 -2.60
N LEU A 60 -7.34 8.50 -2.02
CA LEU A 60 -7.00 7.28 -2.73
C LEU A 60 -7.87 6.13 -2.25
N ASN A 61 -7.91 5.06 -3.06
CA ASN A 61 -8.59 3.85 -2.67
C ASN A 61 -7.92 3.23 -1.43
N ALA A 62 -8.72 2.87 -0.43
CA ALA A 62 -8.19 2.36 0.84
C ALA A 62 -7.45 1.00 0.69
N ASP A 63 -7.87 0.16 -0.24
CA ASP A 63 -7.24 -1.14 -0.50
C ASP A 63 -5.93 -0.97 -1.28
N VAL A 64 -5.84 0.06 -2.14
CA VAL A 64 -4.58 0.46 -2.79
C VAL A 64 -3.58 0.97 -1.74
N ASN A 65 -4.02 1.81 -0.80
CA ASN A 65 -3.18 2.27 0.31
C ASN A 65 -2.65 1.09 1.14
N GLY A 66 -3.54 0.18 1.55
CA GLY A 66 -3.18 -1.02 2.31
C GLY A 66 -2.20 -1.91 1.56
N SER A 67 -2.43 -2.14 0.26
CA SER A 67 -1.57 -2.97 -0.59
C SER A 67 -0.16 -2.38 -0.73
N LEU A 68 -0.03 -1.07 -0.91
CA LEU A 68 1.27 -0.39 -0.96
C LEU A 68 2.02 -0.48 0.38
N ASN A 69 1.31 -0.37 1.50
CA ASN A 69 1.90 -0.55 2.83
C ASN A 69 2.40 -1.98 3.07
N ILE A 70 1.70 -3.01 2.56
CA ILE A 70 2.19 -4.39 2.60
C ILE A 70 3.49 -4.54 1.82
N ILE A 71 3.59 -3.92 0.64
CA ILE A 71 4.82 -3.94 -0.16
C ILE A 71 5.96 -3.27 0.62
N LYS A 72 5.72 -2.08 1.21
CA LYS A 72 6.72 -1.35 2.02
C LYS A 72 7.21 -2.17 3.23
N LYS A 73 6.35 -2.97 3.87
CA LYS A 73 6.76 -3.86 4.97
C LYS A 73 7.74 -4.95 4.53
N VAL A 74 7.64 -5.42 3.30
CA VAL A 74 8.52 -6.48 2.77
C VAL A 74 9.75 -5.90 2.08
N ILE A 75 9.60 -4.73 1.46
CA ILE A 75 10.63 -4.02 0.70
C ILE A 75 10.61 -2.54 1.16
N PRO A 76 11.35 -2.18 2.21
CA PRO A 76 11.32 -0.83 2.78
C PRO A 76 11.69 0.26 1.76
N ASP A 77 12.70 0.00 0.94
CA ASP A 77 13.25 0.96 -0.04
C ASP A 77 12.57 0.86 -1.41
N VAL A 78 11.34 0.32 -1.46
CA VAL A 78 10.63 0.02 -2.72
C VAL A 78 10.46 1.24 -3.62
N PHE A 79 10.34 2.43 -3.03
CA PHE A 79 10.17 3.69 -3.74
C PHE A 79 11.47 4.45 -3.98
N ASP A 80 12.54 4.09 -3.26
CA ASP A 80 13.80 4.84 -3.28
C ASP A 80 14.71 4.34 -4.40
N GLN A 81 14.98 3.02 -4.51
CA GLN A 81 15.84 2.45 -5.57
C GLN A 81 15.65 0.92 -5.72
N GLY A 82 14.71 0.42 -6.56
CA GLY A 82 14.74 -1.04 -6.81
C GLY A 82 13.75 -1.67 -7.78
N ILE A 83 12.53 -1.15 -7.94
CA ILE A 83 11.60 -1.73 -8.92
C ILE A 83 11.72 -0.97 -10.25
N LYS A 84 12.49 -1.53 -11.19
CA LYS A 84 12.52 -1.09 -12.60
C LYS A 84 11.15 -1.38 -13.22
N GLY A 85 10.22 -0.45 -13.04
CA GLY A 85 8.86 -0.49 -13.56
C GLY A 85 7.88 -1.11 -12.57
N LEU A 86 6.94 -0.30 -12.09
CA LEU A 86 5.64 -0.77 -11.62
C LEU A 86 4.76 -0.86 -12.88
N PRO A 87 4.73 -2.00 -13.61
CA PRO A 87 4.01 -2.09 -14.89
C PRO A 87 2.49 -1.87 -14.77
N PHE A 88 1.95 -1.95 -13.55
CA PHE A 88 0.53 -1.84 -13.26
C PHE A 88 0.25 -0.83 -12.15
N ASN A 89 0.60 0.43 -12.38
CA ASN A 89 0.16 1.52 -11.52
C ASN A 89 -1.32 1.81 -11.76
N PRO A 90 -2.20 1.67 -10.74
CA PRO A 90 -3.58 2.07 -10.87
C PRO A 90 -3.65 3.57 -11.20
N VAL A 91 -4.27 3.92 -12.32
CA VAL A 91 -4.57 5.30 -12.71
C VAL A 91 -6.04 5.59 -12.39
N VAL A 92 -6.29 6.75 -11.81
CA VAL A 92 -7.64 7.28 -11.71
C VAL A 92 -8.03 7.78 -13.09
N LEU A 93 -9.07 7.17 -13.67
CA LEU A 93 -9.69 7.67 -14.88
C LEU A 93 -10.78 8.64 -14.45
N ASP A 94 -10.57 9.94 -14.68
CA ASP A 94 -11.64 10.92 -14.64
C ASP A 94 -12.18 11.10 -16.06
N PRO A 95 -13.34 10.53 -16.39
CA PRO A 95 -13.91 10.64 -17.73
C PRO A 95 -14.32 12.08 -18.08
N LEU A 96 -14.38 13.00 -17.11
CA LEU A 96 -14.73 14.41 -17.33
C LEU A 96 -13.50 15.32 -17.43
N ALA A 97 -12.29 14.80 -17.21
CA ALA A 97 -11.04 15.56 -17.32
C ALA A 97 -10.47 15.60 -18.75
N PHE A 98 -11.17 14.99 -19.71
CA PHE A 98 -10.74 14.88 -21.11
C PHE A 98 -11.59 15.72 -22.09
N ASP A 99 -12.46 16.61 -21.57
CA ASP A 99 -13.23 17.59 -22.35
C ASP A 99 -12.67 19.02 -22.21
#